data_AF-A0AAV3K5H9-F1
#
_entry.id   AF-A0AAV3K5H9-F1
#
_cell.length_a   1.000
_cell.length_b   1.000
_cell.length_c   1.000
_cell.angle_alpha   90.00
_cell.angle_beta   90.00
_cell.angle_gamma   90.00
#
_symmetry.space_group_name_H-M   'P 1'
#
loop_
_entity.id
_entity.type
_entity.pdbx_description
1 polymer ?
#
loop_
_entity_poly.entity_id
_entity_poly.type
_entity_poly.pdbx_seq_one_letter_code
_entity_poly.pdbx_strand_id
1 'polypeptide(L)'
;MKRLIYVLLSAIGLTVGCNAKSVEPKNLKTIKVEPCGFDYDVDNYYCKKDKLKIFENNIGMQPDFNKDYSVIKIEDGKYYRLAVLNQKNYVVYPLNYQISKNKANFNYSVEKDELCIAGDLYSYRDTYLNSKACFKIIDDAFVKVSIVENINQKTNNKSLVYLKTPISSDFFSKCNEKNSAKKCTQLENSNNRAYSFSELEKISPDFINILKDTKVDSLNVNTFRFLPQFKDSFYSIAEKYIDTDESSSSEFYLIKIKPDLKVEKIGDYYSIDSSGVITYKDENGKILKKNLK
;
A
#
# COMPACT_ATOMS: atom_id res chain seq x y z
N MET A 1 73.35 -5.86 -61.90
CA MET A 1 71.99 -5.64 -62.46
C MET A 1 71.23 -4.70 -61.52
N LYS A 2 70.74 -3.57 -62.05
CA LYS A 2 69.69 -2.64 -61.56
C LYS A 2 69.88 -2.04 -60.14
N ARG A 3 70.35 -0.79 -60.05
CA ARG A 3 69.61 0.51 -60.02
C ARG A 3 69.28 0.91 -58.57
N LEU A 4 70.03 1.82 -57.92
CA LEU A 4 70.13 3.29 -58.08
C LEU A 4 68.95 4.04 -57.42
N ILE A 5 69.30 5.10 -56.67
CA ILE A 5 68.50 6.31 -56.30
C ILE A 5 67.59 6.14 -55.07
N TYR A 6 67.50 7.04 -54.07
CA TYR A 6 68.22 8.22 -53.55
C TYR A 6 67.23 8.87 -52.53
N VAL A 7 67.73 9.72 -51.61
CA VAL A 7 67.00 10.93 -51.10
C VAL A 7 65.82 10.63 -50.12
N LEU A 8 65.45 11.32 -49.03
CA LEU A 8 65.67 12.61 -48.31
C LEU A 8 65.36 12.29 -46.82
N LEU A 9 66.09 12.76 -45.80
CA LEU A 9 66.03 14.09 -45.16
C LEU A 9 64.70 14.44 -44.44
N SER A 10 64.77 14.61 -43.11
CA SER A 10 64.12 15.64 -42.25
C SER A 10 63.83 15.02 -40.86
N ALA A 11 64.51 15.38 -39.77
CA ALA A 11 64.73 16.65 -39.09
C ALA A 11 63.53 17.16 -38.27
N ILE A 12 63.73 17.12 -36.94
CA ILE A 12 63.30 18.08 -35.91
C ILE A 12 61.86 17.94 -35.36
N GLY A 13 61.79 17.82 -34.04
CA GLY A 13 60.56 17.94 -33.27
C GLY A 13 60.82 18.02 -31.76
N LEU A 14 61.13 19.24 -31.29
CA LEU A 14 61.23 19.62 -29.88
C LEU A 14 60.01 19.17 -29.06
N THR A 15 60.24 18.40 -28.00
CA THR A 15 59.23 18.17 -26.97
C THR A 15 59.16 19.38 -26.04
N VAL A 16 58.26 20.30 -26.35
CA VAL A 16 57.80 21.30 -25.39
C VAL A 16 57.02 20.54 -24.32
N GLY A 17 57.62 20.37 -23.15
CA GLY A 17 56.98 19.81 -21.97
C GLY A 17 55.81 20.68 -21.54
N CYS A 18 54.60 20.32 -21.95
CA CYS A 18 53.40 20.73 -21.24
C CYS A 18 53.45 20.13 -19.83
N ASN A 19 53.76 20.97 -18.85
CA ASN A 19 53.34 20.78 -17.46
C ASN A 19 51.80 20.80 -17.43
N ALA A 20 51.18 19.71 -17.87
CA ALA A 20 49.81 19.41 -17.48
C ALA A 20 49.87 19.12 -15.98
N LYS A 21 49.50 20.11 -15.17
CA LYS A 21 49.09 19.86 -13.78
C LYS A 21 48.12 18.69 -13.87
N SER A 22 48.49 17.55 -13.31
CA SER A 22 47.55 16.46 -13.09
C SER A 22 46.40 17.08 -12.31
N VAL A 23 45.26 17.22 -12.95
CA VAL A 23 44.01 17.47 -12.25
C VAL A 23 43.85 16.24 -11.37
N GLU A 24 44.20 16.38 -10.09
CA GLU A 24 43.85 15.38 -9.08
C GLU A 24 42.36 15.07 -9.30
N PRO A 25 41.99 13.80 -9.51
CA PRO A 25 40.60 13.47 -9.63
C PRO A 25 39.95 13.92 -8.33
N LYS A 26 39.09 14.93 -8.41
CA LYS A 26 38.20 15.33 -7.30
C LYS A 26 37.65 14.02 -6.73
N ASN A 27 37.93 13.75 -5.46
CA ASN A 27 37.36 12.62 -4.73
C ASN A 27 35.89 12.49 -5.12
N LEU A 28 35.58 11.52 -5.98
CA LEU A 28 34.23 11.29 -6.48
C LEU A 28 33.45 10.75 -5.29
N LYS A 29 32.74 11.64 -4.59
CA LYS A 29 31.78 11.28 -3.55
C LYS A 29 30.82 10.28 -4.17
N THR A 30 30.98 9.02 -3.80
CA THR A 30 30.25 7.91 -4.44
C THR A 30 28.90 7.80 -3.74
N ILE A 31 27.81 8.06 -4.48
CA ILE A 31 26.45 7.82 -3.99
C ILE A 31 26.25 6.32 -3.78
N LYS A 32 25.67 5.95 -2.63
CA LYS A 32 25.17 4.60 -2.37
C LYS A 32 23.66 4.65 -2.28
N VAL A 33 22.93 3.76 -2.95
CA VAL A 33 21.47 3.71 -2.92
C VAL A 33 21.03 2.36 -2.38
N GLU A 34 20.26 2.34 -1.29
CA GLU A 34 19.80 1.10 -0.66
C GLU A 34 18.33 1.22 -0.24
N PRO A 35 17.40 0.41 -0.82
CA PRO A 35 17.57 -0.52 -1.95
C PRO A 35 17.51 0.16 -3.34
N CYS A 36 18.04 -0.51 -4.39
CA CYS A 36 18.00 0.02 -5.78
C CYS A 36 16.62 -0.07 -6.47
N GLY A 37 15.77 -1.01 -6.05
CA GLY A 37 14.49 -1.33 -6.67
C GLY A 37 13.39 -1.54 -5.63
N PHE A 38 12.15 -1.65 -6.09
CA PHE A 38 10.95 -1.75 -5.25
C PHE A 38 9.99 -2.83 -5.73
N ASP A 39 9.56 -3.72 -4.82
CA ASP A 39 8.51 -4.76 -4.92
C ASP A 39 8.60 -5.68 -6.14
N TYR A 40 8.37 -5.16 -7.35
CA TYR A 40 8.47 -5.85 -8.65
C TYR A 40 8.85 -4.92 -9.81
N ASP A 41 9.25 -3.68 -9.53
CA ASP A 41 9.94 -2.79 -10.46
C ASP A 41 11.41 -3.23 -10.48
N VAL A 42 11.63 -4.41 -11.07
CA VAL A 42 12.87 -5.22 -10.96
C VAL A 42 14.08 -4.54 -11.62
N ASP A 43 13.86 -3.47 -12.36
CA ASP A 43 14.91 -2.75 -13.08
C ASP A 43 15.48 -1.59 -12.27
N ASN A 44 16.09 -1.86 -11.10
CA ASN A 44 17.02 -0.95 -10.41
C ASN A 44 16.66 0.55 -10.50
N TYR A 45 15.39 0.93 -10.36
CA TYR A 45 14.88 2.24 -10.81
C TYR A 45 15.71 3.39 -10.23
N TYR A 46 15.97 3.35 -8.91
CA TYR A 46 16.72 4.38 -8.20
C TYR A 46 18.22 4.34 -8.50
N CYS A 47 18.74 3.20 -8.96
CA CYS A 47 20.14 3.02 -9.35
C CYS A 47 20.37 3.21 -10.85
N LYS A 48 19.35 3.58 -11.65
CA LYS A 48 19.56 3.93 -13.06
C LYS A 48 20.44 5.17 -13.15
N LYS A 49 21.28 5.22 -14.18
CA LYS A 49 22.30 6.28 -14.38
C LYS A 49 21.70 7.69 -14.38
N ASP A 50 20.50 7.86 -14.92
CA ASP A 50 19.79 9.14 -14.91
C ASP A 50 19.31 9.54 -13.51
N LYS A 51 18.97 8.57 -12.64
CA LYS A 51 18.57 8.82 -11.24
C LYS A 51 19.77 9.09 -10.34
N LEU A 52 20.87 8.36 -10.52
CA LEU A 52 22.13 8.61 -9.79
C LEU A 52 22.61 10.05 -9.99
N LYS A 53 22.54 10.57 -11.22
CA LYS A 53 22.86 11.99 -11.51
C LYS A 53 21.98 12.97 -10.74
N ILE A 54 20.71 12.64 -10.50
CA ILE A 54 19.84 13.48 -9.67
C ILE A 54 20.42 13.55 -8.26
N PHE A 55 20.77 12.41 -7.65
CA PHE A 55 21.35 12.39 -6.30
C PHE A 55 22.70 13.11 -6.23
N GLU A 56 23.59 12.87 -7.19
CA GLU A 56 24.89 13.54 -7.30
C GLU A 56 24.75 15.06 -7.35
N ASN A 57 23.79 15.57 -8.13
CA ASN A 57 23.52 17.00 -8.26
C ASN A 57 22.94 17.63 -6.97
N ASN A 58 22.42 16.83 -6.05
CA ASN A 58 21.86 17.28 -4.77
C ASN A 58 22.85 17.12 -3.60
N ILE A 59 24.08 16.65 -3.85
CA ILE A 59 25.14 16.58 -2.83
C ILE A 59 25.54 17.99 -2.37
N GLY A 60 25.62 18.18 -1.06
CA GLY A 60 26.05 19.45 -0.45
C GLY A 60 24.93 20.48 -0.35
N MET A 61 23.70 20.10 -0.68
CA MET A 61 22.53 20.91 -0.34
C MET A 61 22.33 20.98 1.17
N GLN A 62 21.75 22.09 1.63
CA GLN A 62 21.32 22.21 3.02
C GLN A 62 20.28 21.12 3.31
N PRO A 63 20.47 20.32 4.36
CA PRO A 63 19.45 19.37 4.81
C PRO A 63 18.11 20.06 5.06
N ASP A 64 17.02 19.39 4.73
CA ASP A 64 15.65 19.87 4.93
C ASP A 64 14.77 18.88 5.71
N PHE A 65 15.33 17.73 6.10
CA PHE A 65 14.66 16.66 6.83
C PHE A 65 15.61 15.98 7.83
N ASN A 66 15.11 15.69 9.03
CA ASN A 66 15.80 14.88 10.05
C ASN A 66 17.29 15.21 10.21
N LYS A 67 17.61 16.49 10.44
CA LYS A 67 18.96 17.04 10.61
C LYS A 67 19.87 16.94 9.39
N ASP A 68 20.26 15.73 8.98
CA ASP A 68 21.32 15.49 7.99
C ASP A 68 20.80 15.03 6.63
N TYR A 69 19.48 14.93 6.46
CA TYR A 69 18.88 14.39 5.25
C TYR A 69 18.26 15.48 4.37
N SER A 70 18.31 15.26 3.07
CA SER A 70 17.59 16.06 2.08
C SER A 70 16.54 15.21 1.38
N VAL A 71 15.31 15.70 1.28
CA VAL A 71 14.23 15.03 0.56
C VAL A 71 14.36 15.28 -0.94
N ILE A 72 14.55 14.20 -1.70
CA ILE A 72 14.67 14.23 -3.16
C ILE A 72 13.36 13.80 -3.79
N LYS A 73 12.78 14.68 -4.61
CA LYS A 73 11.57 14.40 -5.41
C LYS A 73 11.99 14.06 -6.83
N ILE A 74 11.73 12.84 -7.26
CA ILE A 74 12.03 12.35 -8.60
C ILE A 74 10.75 12.41 -9.44
N GLU A 75 10.83 13.10 -10.58
CA GLU A 75 9.74 13.21 -11.54
C GLU A 75 9.47 11.86 -12.23
N ASP A 76 8.24 11.34 -12.12
CA ASP A 76 7.81 10.06 -12.72
C ASP A 76 6.41 10.19 -13.36
N GLY A 77 6.35 10.87 -14.51
CA GLY A 77 5.10 11.12 -15.23
C GLY A 77 4.10 11.95 -14.42
N LYS A 78 2.95 11.37 -14.04
CA LYS A 78 1.96 12.01 -13.16
C LYS A 78 2.23 11.81 -11.66
N TYR A 79 3.34 11.17 -11.31
CA TYR A 79 3.70 10.82 -9.94
C TYR A 79 5.05 11.42 -9.54
N TYR A 80 5.23 11.61 -8.23
CA TYR A 80 6.54 11.72 -7.60
C TYR A 80 6.96 10.37 -7.06
N ARG A 81 8.25 10.05 -7.19
CA ARG A 81 8.92 9.09 -6.32
C ARG A 81 9.82 9.86 -5.36
N LEU A 82 9.90 9.43 -4.12
CA LEU A 82 10.75 10.10 -3.13
C LEU A 82 11.95 9.23 -2.77
N ALA A 83 13.03 9.90 -2.41
CA ALA A 83 14.12 9.33 -1.64
C ALA A 83 14.62 10.39 -0.66
N VAL A 84 15.36 9.97 0.35
CA VAL A 84 16.11 10.89 1.20
C VAL A 84 17.60 10.62 1.05
N LEU A 85 18.37 11.68 0.86
CA LEU A 85 19.83 11.64 0.74
C LEU A 85 20.45 12.09 2.06
N ASN A 86 21.23 11.22 2.70
CA ASN A 86 22.05 11.60 3.84
C ASN A 86 23.26 12.42 3.36
N GLN A 87 23.34 13.69 3.75
CA GLN A 87 24.37 14.62 3.29
C GLN A 87 25.76 14.37 3.91
N LYS A 88 25.85 13.54 4.96
CA LYS A 88 27.13 13.19 5.60
C LYS A 88 27.81 12.01 4.92
N ASN A 89 27.07 10.93 4.69
CA ASN A 89 27.62 9.66 4.18
C ASN A 89 27.21 9.36 2.73
N TYR A 90 26.37 10.21 2.11
CA TYR A 90 25.91 10.10 0.73
C TYR A 90 25.13 8.82 0.42
N VAL A 91 24.49 8.24 1.45
CA VAL A 91 23.55 7.13 1.30
C VAL A 91 22.16 7.67 0.98
N VAL A 92 21.51 7.08 -0.01
CA VAL A 92 20.16 7.37 -0.45
C VAL A 92 19.23 6.26 0.02
N TYR A 93 18.16 6.64 0.69
CA TYR A 93 17.11 5.76 1.16
C TYR A 93 15.81 6.06 0.39
N PRO A 94 15.46 5.25 -0.61
CA PRO A 94 14.25 5.45 -1.38
C PRO A 94 12.98 5.19 -0.57
N LEU A 95 11.93 5.91 -0.90
CA LEU A 95 10.59 5.65 -0.39
C LEU A 95 9.84 4.72 -1.34
N ASN A 96 9.21 3.70 -0.77
CA ASN A 96 8.50 2.65 -1.50
C ASN A 96 7.06 3.02 -1.91
N TYR A 97 6.87 4.25 -2.41
CA TYR A 97 5.56 4.75 -2.88
C TYR A 97 5.73 5.69 -4.08
N GLN A 98 4.84 5.55 -5.07
CA GLN A 98 4.53 6.60 -6.04
C GLN A 98 3.44 7.50 -5.45
N ILE A 99 3.61 8.82 -5.55
CA ILE A 99 2.66 9.80 -4.99
C ILE A 99 2.08 10.65 -6.11
N SER A 100 0.76 10.76 -6.20
CA SER A 100 0.09 11.58 -7.22
C SER A 100 0.43 13.07 -7.06
N LYS A 101 1.06 13.69 -8.07
CA LYS A 101 1.53 15.09 -8.00
C LYS A 101 0.41 16.08 -7.69
N ASN A 102 -0.75 15.88 -8.31
CA ASN A 102 -1.91 16.78 -8.20
C ASN A 102 -2.57 16.80 -6.81
N LYS A 103 -2.25 15.85 -5.94
CA LYS A 103 -2.85 15.71 -4.60
C LYS A 103 -1.81 15.69 -3.48
N ALA A 104 -0.53 15.69 -3.83
CA ALA A 104 0.55 15.55 -2.87
C ALA A 104 0.72 16.83 -2.03
N ASN A 105 0.72 16.68 -0.72
CA ASN A 105 1.14 17.69 0.23
C ASN A 105 2.17 17.06 1.17
N PHE A 106 3.35 17.67 1.26
CA PHE A 106 4.47 17.15 2.03
C PHE A 106 4.67 18.01 3.27
N ASN A 107 4.84 17.36 4.42
CA ASN A 107 5.11 18.00 5.69
C ASN A 107 6.32 17.32 6.33
N TYR A 108 7.46 18.00 6.23
CA TYR A 108 8.73 17.62 6.82
C TYR A 108 9.52 18.90 7.12
N SER A 109 10.51 18.79 7.98
CA SER A 109 11.44 19.87 8.29
C SER A 109 12.71 19.30 8.89
N VAL A 110 13.77 20.10 8.96
CA VAL A 110 15.05 19.75 9.59
C VAL A 110 14.86 19.22 11.01
N GLU A 111 13.96 19.83 11.79
CA GLU A 111 13.70 19.49 13.18
C GLU A 111 12.74 18.30 13.39
N LYS A 112 12.14 17.77 12.32
CA LYS A 112 11.23 16.64 12.40
C LYS A 112 11.96 15.36 12.01
N ASP A 113 11.77 14.33 12.81
CA ASP A 113 12.21 12.97 12.50
C ASP A 113 11.27 12.26 11.51
N GLU A 114 10.08 12.83 11.27
CA GLU A 114 9.07 12.31 10.34
C GLU A 114 8.93 13.15 9.07
N LEU A 115 8.79 12.44 7.95
CA LEU A 115 8.27 12.95 6.70
C LEU A 115 6.84 12.46 6.52
N CYS A 116 5.87 13.37 6.58
CA CYS A 116 4.47 13.05 6.33
C CYS A 116 4.03 13.49 4.93
N ILE A 117 3.29 12.64 4.24
CA ILE A 117 2.75 12.89 2.90
C ILE A 117 1.24 12.70 2.97
N ALA A 118 0.49 13.76 2.65
CA ALA A 118 -0.93 13.68 2.37
C ALA A 118 -1.16 13.59 0.86
N GLY A 119 -2.00 12.67 0.39
CA GLY A 119 -2.34 12.53 -1.03
C GLY A 119 -2.78 11.12 -1.41
N ASP A 120 -2.67 10.79 -2.69
CA ASP A 120 -2.83 9.41 -3.18
C ASP A 120 -1.45 8.78 -3.28
N LEU A 121 -1.20 7.72 -2.51
CA LEU A 121 0.02 6.93 -2.48
C LEU A 121 -0.24 5.57 -3.10
N TYR A 122 0.63 5.14 -4.00
CA TYR A 122 0.53 3.88 -4.72
C TYR A 122 1.80 3.08 -4.46
N SER A 123 1.61 1.89 -3.92
CA SER A 123 2.62 0.83 -3.89
C SER A 123 1.95 -0.46 -4.38
N TYR A 124 2.73 -1.51 -4.66
CA TYR A 124 2.22 -2.72 -5.29
C TYR A 124 1.10 -3.39 -4.48
N ARG A 125 1.27 -3.53 -3.15
CA ARG A 125 0.23 -4.08 -2.25
C ARG A 125 -0.51 -3.01 -1.46
N ASP A 126 0.14 -1.91 -1.11
CA ASP A 126 -0.43 -0.87 -0.26
C ASP A 126 -0.76 0.39 -1.09
N THR A 127 -1.97 0.47 -1.64
CA THR A 127 -2.48 1.71 -2.26
C THR A 127 -3.36 2.45 -1.27
N TYR A 128 -3.01 3.71 -0.98
CA TYR A 128 -3.72 4.59 -0.06
C TYR A 128 -4.22 5.84 -0.78
N LEU A 129 -5.53 5.97 -0.94
CA LEU A 129 -6.13 7.14 -1.59
C LEU A 129 -6.45 8.21 -0.55
N ASN A 130 -6.17 9.48 -0.87
CA ASN A 130 -6.51 10.63 -0.03
C ASN A 130 -6.09 10.43 1.44
N SER A 131 -4.87 9.94 1.65
CA SER A 131 -4.37 9.42 2.93
C SER A 131 -3.15 10.21 3.38
N LYS A 132 -2.88 10.23 4.69
CA LYS A 132 -1.68 10.82 5.29
C LYS A 132 -0.79 9.69 5.78
N ALA A 133 0.32 9.44 5.10
CA ALA A 133 1.33 8.48 5.56
C ALA A 133 2.51 9.25 6.14
N CYS A 134 3.07 8.80 7.27
CA CYS A 134 4.31 9.36 7.81
C CYS A 134 5.40 8.29 7.83
N PHE A 135 6.63 8.73 7.58
CA PHE A 135 7.79 7.88 7.38
C PHE A 135 8.98 8.38 8.21
N LYS A 136 9.80 7.46 8.70
CA LYS A 136 11.05 7.73 9.45
C LYS A 136 12.20 6.90 8.90
N ILE A 137 13.42 7.36 9.14
CA ILE A 137 14.60 6.52 8.98
C ILE A 137 14.78 5.69 10.27
N ILE A 138 14.69 4.38 10.15
CA ILE A 138 14.90 3.41 11.23
C ILE A 138 15.83 2.34 10.66
N ASP A 139 16.93 2.06 11.36
CA ASP A 139 17.92 1.04 10.98
C ASP A 139 18.32 1.10 9.50
N ASP A 140 18.69 2.30 9.04
CA ASP A 140 19.10 2.54 7.65
C ASP A 140 18.02 2.19 6.60
N ALA A 141 16.74 2.28 6.97
CA ALA A 141 15.62 2.10 6.05
C ALA A 141 14.58 3.22 6.21
N PHE A 142 13.93 3.61 5.11
CA PHE A 142 12.86 4.60 5.13
C PHE A 142 11.49 3.92 5.33
N VAL A 143 11.07 3.84 6.59
CA VAL A 143 9.97 3.00 7.06
C VAL A 143 8.70 3.82 7.27
N LYS A 144 7.55 3.27 6.86
CA LYS A 144 6.22 3.81 7.17
C LYS A 144 5.92 3.60 8.66
N VAL A 145 5.75 4.68 9.41
CA VAL A 145 5.47 4.63 10.86
C VAL A 145 4.01 4.87 11.20
N SER A 146 3.26 5.58 10.34
CA SER A 146 1.82 5.77 10.53
C SER A 146 1.10 6.00 9.20
N ILE A 147 -0.20 5.69 9.19
CA ILE A 147 -1.09 5.95 8.07
C ILE A 147 -2.46 6.38 8.61
N VAL A 148 -2.96 7.51 8.11
CA VAL A 148 -4.33 7.99 8.33
C VAL A 148 -5.03 8.03 6.98
N GLU A 149 -5.83 7.01 6.70
CA GLU A 149 -6.52 6.91 5.43
C GLU A 149 -7.73 7.84 5.35
N ASN A 150 -8.01 8.38 4.16
CA ASN A 150 -9.21 9.18 3.83
C ASN A 150 -9.33 10.56 4.52
N ILE A 151 -8.25 11.36 4.59
CA ILE A 151 -8.19 12.69 5.24
C ILE A 151 -9.30 13.66 4.75
N ASN A 152 -9.64 13.67 3.45
CA ASN A 152 -10.70 14.54 2.90
C ASN A 152 -12.07 13.87 2.77
N GLN A 153 -12.26 12.67 3.33
CA GLN A 153 -13.63 12.33 3.71
C GLN A 153 -13.92 13.20 4.93
N LYS A 154 -14.53 14.38 4.68
CA LYS A 154 -15.60 14.84 5.59
C LYS A 154 -16.31 13.57 6.02
N THR A 155 -16.53 13.41 7.31
CA THR A 155 -17.52 12.47 7.85
C THR A 155 -18.86 12.82 7.21
N ASN A 156 -19.02 12.47 5.94
CA ASN A 156 -20.29 12.11 5.38
C ASN A 156 -20.72 11.02 6.34
N ASN A 157 -21.84 11.23 7.01
CA ASN A 157 -22.63 10.15 7.58
C ASN A 157 -22.80 9.09 6.48
N LYS A 158 -21.80 8.23 6.27
CA LYS A 158 -21.93 7.06 5.44
C LYS A 158 -22.71 6.13 6.32
N SER A 159 -24.03 6.18 6.16
CA SER A 159 -24.90 5.12 6.64
C SER A 159 -24.27 3.79 6.25
N LEU A 160 -24.22 2.84 7.17
CA LEU A 160 -23.80 1.48 6.87
C LEU A 160 -24.54 1.00 5.63
N VAL A 161 -23.78 0.54 4.64
CA VAL A 161 -24.35 -0.15 3.47
C VAL A 161 -24.77 -1.53 3.94
N TYR A 162 -26.07 -1.81 3.82
CA TYR A 162 -26.65 -3.11 4.13
C TYR A 162 -26.56 -4.05 2.94
N LEU A 163 -26.41 -5.34 3.27
CA LEU A 163 -26.42 -6.45 2.35
C LEU A 163 -27.73 -6.48 1.55
N LYS A 164 -27.65 -6.52 0.22
CA LYS A 164 -28.82 -6.73 -0.64
C LYS A 164 -29.04 -8.22 -0.84
N THR A 165 -30.17 -8.71 -0.35
CA THR A 165 -30.60 -10.10 -0.52
C THR A 165 -31.39 -10.27 -1.82
N PRO A 166 -31.27 -11.41 -2.54
CA PRO A 166 -30.54 -12.62 -2.14
C PRO A 166 -29.03 -12.53 -2.35
N ILE A 167 -28.26 -13.29 -1.55
CA ILE A 167 -26.80 -13.38 -1.64
C ILE A 167 -26.29 -14.76 -1.18
N SER A 168 -25.04 -15.10 -1.52
CA SER A 168 -24.32 -16.25 -0.98
C SER A 168 -22.83 -15.93 -0.78
N SER A 169 -22.16 -16.66 0.11
CA SER A 169 -20.72 -16.49 0.37
C SER A 169 -19.87 -16.74 -0.88
N ASP A 170 -20.34 -17.59 -1.79
CA ASP A 170 -19.68 -17.91 -3.07
C ASP A 170 -20.06 -16.97 -4.23
N PHE A 171 -20.72 -15.83 -3.94
CA PHE A 171 -21.16 -14.86 -4.95
C PHE A 171 -20.01 -14.40 -5.85
N PHE A 172 -18.86 -14.05 -5.25
CA PHE A 172 -17.70 -13.57 -6.02
C PHE A 172 -17.19 -14.64 -6.97
N SER A 173 -16.97 -15.87 -6.48
CA SER A 173 -16.51 -17.00 -7.28
C SER A 173 -17.44 -17.28 -8.45
N LYS A 174 -18.75 -17.40 -8.19
CA LYS A 174 -19.77 -17.58 -9.24
C LYS A 174 -19.83 -16.44 -10.24
N CYS A 175 -19.63 -15.21 -9.80
CA CYS A 175 -19.56 -14.06 -10.70
C CYS A 175 -18.34 -14.14 -11.62
N ASN A 176 -17.19 -14.50 -11.06
CA ASN A 176 -15.89 -14.52 -11.72
C ASN A 176 -15.76 -15.67 -12.74
N GLU A 177 -16.62 -16.69 -12.67
CA GLU A 177 -16.77 -17.70 -13.74
C GLU A 177 -17.18 -17.08 -15.10
N LYS A 178 -17.87 -15.93 -15.09
CA LYS A 178 -18.49 -15.33 -16.29
C LYS A 178 -18.11 -13.86 -16.52
N ASN A 179 -17.41 -13.23 -15.59
CA ASN A 179 -17.09 -11.81 -15.59
C ASN A 179 -15.66 -11.58 -15.11
N SER A 180 -15.12 -10.39 -15.35
CA SER A 180 -13.82 -10.03 -14.79
C SER A 180 -13.89 -9.82 -13.27
N ALA A 181 -12.79 -10.17 -12.58
CA ALA A 181 -12.63 -9.93 -11.15
C ALA A 181 -12.98 -8.48 -10.76
N LYS A 182 -12.52 -7.50 -11.54
CA LYS A 182 -12.83 -6.07 -11.33
C LYS A 182 -14.34 -5.80 -11.32
N LYS A 183 -15.10 -6.39 -12.24
CA LYS A 183 -16.57 -6.22 -12.31
C LYS A 183 -17.23 -6.90 -11.10
N CYS A 184 -16.78 -8.09 -10.72
CA CYS A 184 -17.30 -8.80 -9.56
C CYS A 184 -17.02 -8.06 -8.25
N THR A 185 -15.82 -7.52 -8.06
CA THR A 185 -15.47 -6.68 -6.91
C THR A 185 -16.36 -5.43 -6.84
N GLN A 186 -16.67 -4.79 -7.97
CA GLN A 186 -17.60 -3.65 -8.01
C GLN A 186 -19.02 -4.05 -7.60
N LEU A 187 -19.49 -5.22 -8.03
CA LEU A 187 -20.80 -5.75 -7.64
C LEU A 187 -20.83 -6.14 -6.17
N GLU A 188 -19.78 -6.74 -5.64
CA GLU A 188 -19.67 -7.10 -4.23
C GLU A 188 -19.62 -5.85 -3.35
N ASN A 189 -18.80 -4.86 -3.70
CA ASN A 189 -18.71 -3.61 -2.95
C ASN A 189 -20.00 -2.78 -2.94
N SER A 190 -20.89 -2.98 -3.92
CA SER A 190 -22.17 -2.27 -4.01
C SER A 190 -23.36 -3.03 -3.39
N ASN A 191 -23.26 -4.36 -3.27
CA ASN A 191 -24.38 -5.21 -2.83
C ASN A 191 -24.08 -6.08 -1.59
N ASN A 192 -22.81 -6.31 -1.26
CA ASN A 192 -22.31 -7.22 -0.24
C ASN A 192 -21.04 -6.66 0.44
N ARG A 193 -21.05 -5.37 0.77
CA ARG A 193 -19.85 -4.67 1.26
C ARG A 193 -19.39 -5.26 2.60
N ALA A 194 -18.18 -5.80 2.61
CA ALA A 194 -17.45 -6.16 3.82
C ALA A 194 -16.77 -4.91 4.41
N TYR A 195 -16.76 -4.82 5.73
CA TYR A 195 -16.05 -3.79 6.48
C TYR A 195 -15.04 -4.44 7.41
N SER A 196 -13.82 -3.94 7.40
CA SER A 196 -12.86 -4.21 8.47
C SER A 196 -13.27 -3.53 9.77
N PHE A 197 -12.75 -4.02 10.89
CA PHE A 197 -12.98 -3.40 12.21
C PHE A 197 -12.53 -1.92 12.21
N SER A 198 -11.35 -1.62 11.64
CA SER A 198 -10.81 -0.25 11.57
C SER A 198 -11.64 0.70 10.70
N GLU A 199 -12.35 0.20 9.69
CA GLU A 199 -13.32 0.99 8.94
C GLU A 199 -14.58 1.27 9.77
N LEU A 200 -15.07 0.28 10.52
CA LEU A 200 -16.27 0.45 11.35
C LEU A 200 -16.05 1.41 12.51
N GLU A 201 -14.86 1.42 13.10
CA GLU A 201 -14.50 2.43 14.12
C GLU A 201 -14.69 3.86 13.60
N LYS A 202 -14.49 4.08 12.30
CA LYS A 202 -14.59 5.39 11.67
C LYS A 202 -16.02 5.73 11.22
N ILE A 203 -16.79 4.72 10.81
CA ILE A 203 -18.10 4.90 10.15
C ILE A 203 -19.26 4.85 11.13
N SER A 204 -19.18 4.00 12.16
CA SER A 204 -20.28 3.78 13.07
C SER A 204 -19.78 3.39 14.47
N PRO A 205 -19.36 4.40 15.27
CA PRO A 205 -18.81 4.18 16.60
C PRO A 205 -19.79 3.48 17.56
N ASP A 206 -21.09 3.54 17.28
CA ASP A 206 -22.12 2.83 18.07
C ASP A 206 -21.94 1.30 18.03
N PHE A 207 -21.39 0.74 16.95
CA PHE A 207 -21.09 -0.69 16.87
C PHE A 207 -19.82 -1.07 17.61
N ILE A 208 -18.97 -0.12 17.98
CA ILE A 208 -17.66 -0.43 18.58
C ILE A 208 -17.80 -1.15 19.91
N ASN A 209 -18.76 -0.74 20.73
CA ASN A 209 -19.01 -1.42 22.00
C ASN A 209 -19.48 -2.86 21.78
N ILE A 210 -20.22 -3.13 20.71
CA ILE A 210 -20.69 -4.48 20.36
C ILE A 210 -19.54 -5.32 19.80
N LEU A 211 -18.69 -4.73 18.96
CA LEU A 211 -17.57 -5.43 18.34
C LEU A 211 -16.42 -5.70 19.33
N LYS A 212 -16.26 -4.86 20.35
CA LYS A 212 -15.32 -5.06 21.48
C LYS A 212 -15.90 -5.94 22.57
N ASP A 213 -17.16 -6.37 22.47
CA ASP A 213 -17.70 -7.38 23.38
C ASP A 213 -16.88 -8.67 23.23
N THR A 214 -16.45 -9.23 24.36
CA THR A 214 -15.61 -10.43 24.41
C THR A 214 -16.13 -11.59 23.56
N LYS A 215 -17.45 -11.74 23.39
CA LYS A 215 -18.06 -12.80 22.56
C LYS A 215 -17.80 -12.61 21.06
N VAL A 216 -17.60 -11.37 20.62
CA VAL A 216 -17.32 -11.02 19.23
C VAL A 216 -15.82 -10.90 19.00
N ASP A 217 -15.12 -10.22 19.91
CA ASP A 217 -13.67 -10.00 19.82
C ASP A 217 -12.88 -11.33 19.81
N SER A 218 -13.30 -12.31 20.63
CA SER A 218 -12.66 -13.63 20.70
C SER A 218 -12.73 -14.43 19.40
N LEU A 219 -13.63 -14.06 18.47
CA LEU A 219 -13.74 -14.74 17.18
C LEU A 219 -12.55 -14.42 16.26
N ASN A 220 -11.87 -13.29 16.49
CA ASN A 220 -10.76 -12.80 15.66
C ASN A 220 -11.11 -12.80 14.16
N VAL A 221 -12.25 -12.20 13.83
CA VAL A 221 -12.79 -12.11 12.47
C VAL A 221 -12.15 -10.96 11.69
N ASN A 222 -12.02 -11.11 10.39
CA ASN A 222 -11.40 -10.12 9.52
C ASN A 222 -12.39 -9.04 9.07
N THR A 223 -13.63 -9.43 8.78
CA THR A 223 -14.62 -8.51 8.22
C THR A 223 -16.04 -8.75 8.75
N PHE A 224 -16.87 -7.70 8.63
CA PHE A 224 -18.28 -7.71 8.97
C PHE A 224 -19.13 -7.22 7.79
N ARG A 225 -20.31 -7.80 7.61
CA ARG A 225 -21.31 -7.44 6.61
C ARG A 225 -22.67 -7.28 7.30
N PHE A 226 -23.30 -6.13 7.18
CA PHE A 226 -24.53 -5.83 7.92
C PHE A 226 -25.77 -6.19 7.12
N LEU A 227 -26.67 -6.97 7.72
CA LEU A 227 -27.93 -7.34 7.10
C LEU A 227 -28.95 -6.21 7.25
N PRO A 228 -29.95 -6.11 6.36
CA PRO A 228 -31.06 -5.19 6.58
C PRO A 228 -31.76 -5.52 7.90
N GLN A 229 -32.35 -4.50 8.52
CA GLN A 229 -33.12 -4.70 9.74
C GLN A 229 -34.34 -5.59 9.45
N PHE A 230 -34.51 -6.62 10.27
CA PHE A 230 -35.62 -7.56 10.18
C PHE A 230 -36.47 -7.45 11.45
N LYS A 231 -37.62 -6.76 11.35
CA LYS A 231 -38.44 -6.33 12.50
C LYS A 231 -37.58 -5.59 13.53
N ASP A 232 -37.51 -6.06 14.76
CA ASP A 232 -36.71 -5.48 15.85
C ASP A 232 -35.30 -6.08 15.94
N SER A 233 -34.96 -6.99 15.03
CA SER A 233 -33.66 -7.66 15.03
C SER A 233 -32.71 -7.05 14.00
N PHE A 234 -31.45 -6.92 14.41
CA PHE A 234 -30.37 -6.44 13.57
C PHE A 234 -29.24 -7.47 13.58
N TYR A 235 -28.72 -7.81 12.40
CA TYR A 235 -27.75 -8.89 12.24
C TYR A 235 -26.52 -8.44 11.44
N SER A 236 -25.39 -9.09 11.69
CA SER A 236 -24.19 -9.02 10.88
C SER A 236 -23.70 -10.43 10.56
N ILE A 237 -23.09 -10.61 9.39
CA ILE A 237 -22.26 -11.77 9.08
C ILE A 237 -20.81 -11.35 9.30
N ALA A 238 -20.09 -12.06 10.13
CA ALA A 238 -18.66 -11.91 10.27
C ALA A 238 -17.93 -13.04 9.56
N GLU A 239 -16.76 -12.72 8.99
CA GLU A 239 -15.93 -13.67 8.26
C GLU A 239 -14.54 -13.69 8.88
N LYS A 240 -14.06 -14.90 9.18
CA LYS A 240 -12.68 -15.20 9.52
C LYS A 240 -12.03 -15.93 8.35
N TYR A 241 -11.11 -15.28 7.69
CA TYR A 241 -10.27 -15.86 6.65
C TYR A 241 -9.11 -16.60 7.30
N ILE A 242 -8.93 -17.85 6.90
CA ILE A 242 -7.88 -18.74 7.39
C ILE A 242 -7.03 -19.11 6.18
N ASP A 243 -5.80 -18.60 6.18
CA ASP A 243 -4.80 -18.91 5.17
C ASP A 243 -3.71 -19.77 5.80
N THR A 244 -3.48 -20.94 5.20
CA THR A 244 -2.43 -21.88 5.59
C THR A 244 -1.56 -22.16 4.37
N ASP A 245 -0.37 -22.70 4.57
CA ASP A 245 0.54 -23.05 3.47
C ASP A 245 -0.09 -24.05 2.46
N GLU A 246 -1.12 -24.79 2.89
CA GLU A 246 -1.79 -25.82 2.09
C GLU A 246 -3.16 -25.40 1.53
N SER A 247 -3.85 -24.48 2.20
CA SER A 247 -5.22 -24.12 1.83
C SER A 247 -5.67 -22.77 2.37
N SER A 248 -6.59 -22.14 1.64
CA SER A 248 -7.33 -20.96 2.10
C SER A 248 -8.80 -21.32 2.32
N SER A 249 -9.36 -20.87 3.44
CA SER A 249 -10.76 -21.12 3.79
C SER A 249 -11.37 -19.92 4.51
N SER A 250 -12.69 -19.87 4.55
CA SER A 250 -13.44 -18.88 5.32
C SER A 250 -14.33 -19.57 6.33
N GLU A 251 -14.35 -19.06 7.56
CA GLU A 251 -15.37 -19.37 8.56
C GLU A 251 -16.30 -18.18 8.74
N PHE A 252 -17.60 -18.46 8.77
CA PHE A 252 -18.63 -17.44 8.90
C PHE A 252 -19.36 -17.53 10.25
N TYR A 253 -19.73 -16.37 10.76
CA TYR A 253 -20.47 -16.21 12.02
C TYR A 253 -21.67 -15.30 11.80
N LEU A 254 -22.84 -15.71 12.28
CA LEU A 254 -24.03 -14.87 12.37
C LEU A 254 -24.07 -14.19 13.74
N ILE A 255 -23.97 -12.86 13.75
CA ILE A 255 -24.02 -12.04 14.94
C ILE A 255 -25.37 -11.33 14.97
N LYS A 256 -26.23 -11.67 15.93
CA LYS A 256 -27.42 -10.88 16.26
C LYS A 256 -26.99 -9.75 17.19
N ILE A 257 -27.20 -8.51 16.75
CA ILE A 257 -26.79 -7.29 17.45
C ILE A 257 -27.92 -6.75 18.34
N LYS A 258 -29.17 -6.83 17.88
CA LYS A 258 -30.37 -6.40 18.63
C LYS A 258 -31.46 -7.48 18.63
N PRO A 259 -32.30 -7.58 19.67
CA PRO A 259 -32.20 -6.83 20.94
C PRO A 259 -31.04 -7.28 21.83
N ASP A 260 -30.70 -8.58 21.80
CA ASP A 260 -29.60 -9.15 22.58
C ASP A 260 -28.47 -9.65 21.69
N LEU A 261 -27.22 -9.46 22.15
CA LEU A 261 -26.04 -9.96 21.48
C LEU A 261 -25.98 -11.49 21.52
N LYS A 262 -26.05 -12.12 20.33
CA LYS A 262 -25.86 -13.57 20.16
C LYS A 262 -24.92 -13.83 18.99
N VAL A 263 -24.01 -14.77 19.17
CA VAL A 263 -23.06 -15.20 18.14
C VAL A 263 -23.33 -16.67 17.84
N GLU A 264 -23.41 -17.00 16.56
CA GLU A 264 -23.61 -18.36 16.07
C GLU A 264 -22.61 -18.64 14.95
N LYS A 265 -21.80 -19.70 15.06
CA LYS A 265 -20.95 -20.16 13.96
C LYS A 265 -21.84 -20.79 12.89
N ILE A 266 -21.70 -20.34 11.64
CA ILE A 266 -22.50 -20.80 10.50
C ILE A 266 -21.64 -21.49 9.42
N GLY A 267 -20.48 -22.01 9.83
CA GLY A 267 -19.60 -22.86 9.03
C GLY A 267 -18.86 -22.17 7.90
N ASP A 268 -18.61 -22.90 6.81
CA ASP A 268 -17.81 -22.51 5.65
C ASP A 268 -18.65 -21.94 4.50
N TYR A 269 -19.98 -21.93 4.64
CA TYR A 269 -20.90 -21.50 3.59
C TYR A 269 -22.19 -20.93 4.17
N TYR A 270 -22.67 -19.86 3.55
CA TYR A 270 -24.03 -19.37 3.76
C TYR A 270 -24.68 -18.82 2.49
N SER A 271 -26.00 -18.82 2.47
CA SER A 271 -26.82 -18.05 1.54
C SER A 271 -28.02 -17.45 2.25
N ILE A 272 -28.47 -16.30 1.80
CA ILE A 272 -29.65 -15.62 2.32
C ILE A 272 -30.57 -15.34 1.14
N ASP A 273 -31.80 -15.82 1.20
CA ASP A 273 -32.79 -15.55 0.16
C ASP A 273 -33.45 -14.16 0.33
N SER A 274 -34.25 -13.76 -0.65
CA SER A 274 -34.99 -12.48 -0.60
C SER A 274 -36.03 -12.41 0.51
N SER A 275 -36.40 -13.56 1.11
CA SER A 275 -37.34 -13.63 2.21
C SER A 275 -36.67 -13.43 3.58
N GLY A 276 -35.33 -13.43 3.64
CA GLY A 276 -34.55 -13.31 4.86
C GLY A 276 -34.28 -14.65 5.55
N VAL A 277 -34.42 -15.77 4.84
CA VAL A 277 -34.04 -17.09 5.35
C VAL A 277 -32.56 -17.31 5.03
N ILE A 278 -31.76 -17.51 6.07
CA ILE A 278 -30.37 -17.92 5.95
C ILE A 278 -30.29 -19.44 5.90
N THR A 279 -29.57 -19.97 4.90
CA THR A 279 -29.19 -21.37 4.77
C THR A 279 -27.68 -21.47 4.97
N TYR A 280 -27.23 -22.35 5.86
CA TYR A 280 -25.81 -22.48 6.19
C TYR A 280 -25.45 -23.92 6.55
N LYS A 281 -24.16 -24.21 6.61
CA LYS A 281 -23.63 -25.52 6.96
C LYS A 281 -23.09 -25.47 8.38
N ASP A 282 -23.56 -26.35 9.27
CA ASP A 282 -23.01 -26.42 10.63
C ASP A 282 -21.63 -27.09 10.66
N GLU A 283 -21.02 -27.16 11.84
CA GLU A 283 -19.71 -27.77 12.06
C GLU A 283 -19.64 -29.25 11.65
N ASN A 284 -20.80 -29.94 11.61
CA ASN A 284 -20.91 -31.35 11.21
C ASN A 284 -21.24 -31.52 9.72
N GLY A 285 -21.30 -30.42 8.97
CA GLY A 285 -21.65 -30.44 7.56
C GLY A 285 -23.15 -30.52 7.26
N LYS A 286 -24.02 -30.42 8.27
CA LYS A 286 -25.46 -30.45 8.09
C LYS A 286 -25.97 -29.10 7.60
N ILE A 287 -26.80 -29.12 6.57
CA ILE A 287 -27.46 -27.91 6.07
C ILE A 287 -28.61 -27.54 7.01
N LEU A 288 -28.54 -26.34 7.56
CA LEU A 288 -29.54 -25.74 8.44
C LEU A 288 -30.16 -24.50 7.79
N LYS A 289 -31.38 -24.18 8.22
CA LYS A 289 -32.11 -22.99 7.78
C LYS A 289 -32.68 -22.23 8.97
N LYS A 290 -32.60 -20.91 8.93
CA LYS A 290 -33.11 -20.03 9.98
C LYS A 290 -33.78 -18.81 9.38
N ASN A 291 -34.96 -18.47 9.87
CA ASN A 291 -35.65 -17.26 9.47
C ASN A 291 -35.16 -16.07 10.32
N LEU A 292 -34.70 -15.00 9.67
CA LEU A 292 -34.20 -13.81 10.35
C LEU A 292 -35.30 -12.75 10.61
N LYS A 293 -36.50 -12.91 10.02
CA LYS A 293 -37.67 -12.02 10.21
C LYS A 293 -38.42 -12.23 11.51
#